data_AF-A0A1A7Z8J6-F1
#
_entry.id   AF-A0A1A7Z8J6-F1
#
_cell.length_a   1.000
_cell.length_b   1.000
_cell.length_c   1.000
_cell.angle_alpha   90.00
_cell.angle_beta   90.00
_cell.angle_gamma   90.00
#
_symmetry.space_group_name_H-M   'P 1'
#
loop_
_entity.id
_entity.type
_entity.pdbx_description
1 polymer ?
#
loop_
_entity_poly.entity_id
_entity_poly.type
_entity_poly.pdbx_seq_one_letter_code
_entity_poly.pdbx_strand_id
1 'polypeptide(L)'
;MAYWIIFPHLHATGAALVLLALILTGDAAADVFNSHGLSYALRSELSEDTILVADNGIRVPFGRSVFIDPINDLVIQVQPGDRCSVTVLDNDPLSQRPGQLSPKKFPCEFGPNDVKYSHFGSRSPPRDSVRLQL
;
A
#
# COMPACT_ATOMS: atom_id res chain seq x y z
N MET A 1 12.84 17.19 12.78
CA MET A 1 12.64 18.05 11.60
C MET A 1 14.02 18.44 11.10
N ALA A 2 14.57 17.67 10.17
CA ALA A 2 15.91 17.89 9.62
C ALA A 2 15.77 18.50 8.23
N TYR A 3 16.34 19.69 8.02
CA TYR A 3 16.41 20.32 6.71
C TYR A 3 17.66 19.84 5.99
N TRP A 4 17.47 19.29 4.79
CA TRP A 4 18.52 18.85 3.88
C TRP A 4 19.04 20.07 3.11
N ILE A 5 20.25 20.54 3.43
CA ILE A 5 20.89 21.62 2.67
C ILE A 5 21.70 21.02 1.53
N ILE A 6 21.33 21.37 0.31
CA ILE A 6 22.07 21.04 -0.92
C ILE A 6 23.14 22.14 -1.11
N PHE A 7 24.42 21.77 -1.11
CA PHE A 7 25.48 22.61 -1.65
C PHE A 7 26.03 21.97 -2.93
N PRO A 8 25.71 22.48 -4.12
CA PRO A 8 26.43 22.13 -5.32
C PRO A 8 27.34 23.31 -5.70
N HIS A 9 28.66 23.15 -5.58
CA HIS A 9 29.51 23.73 -6.62
C HIS A 9 30.87 23.05 -6.72
N LEU A 10 30.94 22.20 -7.75
CA LEU A 10 31.96 22.08 -8.80
C LEU A 10 33.36 22.70 -8.59
N HIS A 11 34.33 21.81 -8.83
CA HIS A 11 35.63 22.00 -9.51
C HIS A 11 36.61 23.06 -9.00
N ALA A 12 37.70 22.57 -8.40
CA ALA A 12 39.03 23.09 -8.71
C ALA A 12 40.08 21.97 -8.62
N THR A 13 40.85 21.91 -9.69
CA THR A 13 42.02 21.08 -10.01
C THR A 13 43.17 21.25 -9.02
N GLY A 14 43.97 20.19 -8.79
CA GLY A 14 45.30 20.34 -8.21
C GLY A 14 45.91 19.02 -7.74
N ALA A 15 47.02 18.64 -8.37
CA ALA A 15 47.76 17.39 -8.23
C ALA A 15 48.32 17.12 -6.82
N ALA A 16 48.52 15.83 -6.48
CA ALA A 16 49.86 15.22 -6.34
C ALA A 16 49.87 13.97 -5.43
N LEU A 17 50.60 12.95 -5.90
CA LEU A 17 51.40 11.96 -5.17
C LEU A 17 50.71 10.75 -4.49
N VAL A 18 50.75 9.64 -5.24
CA VAL A 18 51.08 8.24 -4.89
C VAL A 18 51.47 8.00 -3.42
N LEU A 19 50.86 6.98 -2.79
CA LEU A 19 51.55 5.93 -2.02
C LEU A 19 50.64 4.69 -1.88
N LEU A 20 51.14 3.57 -2.43
CA LEU A 20 50.59 2.22 -2.25
C LEU A 20 50.97 1.69 -0.86
N ALA A 21 50.03 1.08 -0.15
CA ALA A 21 50.33 0.17 0.95
C ALA A 21 49.33 -1.01 0.94
N LEU A 22 49.77 -2.13 0.35
CA LEU A 22 49.21 -3.45 0.58
C LEU A 22 49.67 -3.92 1.96
N ILE A 23 48.74 -4.27 2.84
CA ILE A 23 49.03 -5.18 3.96
C ILE A 23 48.01 -6.32 3.90
N LEU A 24 48.52 -7.49 3.55
CA LEU A 24 47.87 -8.78 3.71
C LEU A 24 47.99 -9.20 5.18
N THR A 25 46.87 -9.43 5.85
CA THR A 25 46.82 -10.32 7.02
C THR A 25 45.63 -11.24 6.85
N GLY A 26 45.93 -12.53 6.70
CA GLY A 26 44.96 -13.60 6.61
C GLY A 26 44.50 -14.12 7.97
N ASP A 27 43.31 -14.70 7.89
CA ASP A 27 42.72 -15.82 8.63
C ASP A 27 42.35 -15.69 10.11
N ALA A 28 41.04 -15.69 10.34
CA ALA A 28 40.40 -16.57 11.31
C ALA A 28 38.92 -16.72 10.94
N ALA A 29 38.57 -17.90 10.42
CA ALA A 29 37.20 -18.38 10.32
C ALA A 29 36.53 -18.41 11.70
N ALA A 30 35.31 -17.85 11.80
CA ALA A 30 34.34 -18.25 12.82
C ALA A 30 32.92 -17.82 12.41
N ASP A 31 32.04 -18.81 12.30
CA ASP A 31 30.58 -18.77 12.38
C ASP A 31 29.77 -17.92 11.38
N VAL A 32 29.67 -18.44 10.15
CA VAL A 32 28.50 -18.18 9.30
C VAL A 32 27.37 -19.11 9.79
N PHE A 33 26.66 -18.66 10.83
CA PHE A 33 25.48 -19.34 11.34
C PHE A 33 24.37 -19.29 10.28
N ASN A 34 24.04 -20.48 9.77
CA ASN A 34 22.87 -20.77 8.91
C ASN A 34 21.61 -20.07 9.45
N SER A 35 21.12 -19.05 8.74
CA SER A 35 19.81 -18.43 9.00
C SER A 35 18.87 -18.62 7.81
N HIS A 36 18.71 -19.87 7.38
CA HIS A 36 17.63 -20.29 6.45
C HIS A 36 16.34 -20.69 7.19
N GLY A 37 16.18 -20.33 8.47
CA GLY A 37 15.10 -20.81 9.34
C GLY A 37 14.29 -19.74 10.08
N LEU A 38 14.52 -18.45 9.83
CA LEU A 38 13.81 -17.36 10.54
C LEU A 38 12.76 -16.64 9.67
N SER A 39 12.63 -17.00 8.40
CA SER A 39 11.73 -16.33 7.45
C SER A 39 10.24 -16.65 7.63
N TYR A 40 9.88 -17.70 8.39
CA TYR A 40 8.49 -18.09 8.62
C TYR A 40 7.98 -17.80 10.04
N ALA A 41 8.88 -17.48 10.98
CA ALA A 41 8.53 -17.19 12.38
C ALA A 41 8.03 -15.75 12.58
N LEU A 42 8.39 -14.83 11.69
CA LEU A 42 7.78 -13.51 11.59
C LEU A 42 6.58 -13.57 10.65
N ARG A 43 5.60 -14.43 10.96
CA ARG A 43 4.22 -14.04 10.65
C ARG A 43 3.96 -12.85 11.55
N SER A 44 4.40 -11.67 11.11
CA SER A 44 3.76 -10.43 11.53
C SER A 44 2.28 -10.72 11.34
N GLU A 45 1.59 -10.89 12.47
CA GLU A 45 0.22 -10.45 12.56
C GLU A 45 0.14 -9.18 11.73
N LEU A 46 -0.70 -9.23 10.70
CA LEU A 46 -0.99 -8.16 9.76
C LEU A 46 -1.46 -6.98 10.61
N SER A 47 -0.51 -6.24 11.19
CA SER A 47 -0.77 -5.15 12.09
C SER A 47 -1.44 -4.09 11.24
N GLU A 48 -2.66 -3.71 11.64
CA GLU A 48 -3.44 -2.67 10.97
C GLU A 48 -2.65 -1.35 10.86
N ASP A 49 -1.56 -1.20 11.61
CA ASP A 49 -0.63 -0.07 11.57
C ASP A 49 0.31 -0.07 10.35
N THR A 50 0.31 -1.13 9.53
CA THR A 50 1.17 -1.25 8.33
C THR A 50 0.41 -1.00 7.03
N ILE A 51 -0.93 -1.07 7.04
CA ILE A 51 -1.77 -0.85 5.85
C ILE A 51 -2.42 0.53 5.96
N LEU A 52 -1.93 1.47 5.15
CA LEU A 52 -2.53 2.80 5.07
C LEU A 52 -3.70 2.77 4.08
N VAL A 53 -4.90 3.11 4.56
CA VAL A 53 -6.12 3.22 3.75
C VAL A 53 -6.59 4.67 3.76
N ALA A 54 -6.70 5.27 2.58
CA ALA A 54 -7.35 6.57 2.40
C ALA A 54 -8.60 6.39 1.53
N ASP A 55 -9.75 6.80 2.08
CA ASP A 55 -11.04 6.82 1.38
C ASP A 55 -11.46 8.28 1.14
N ASN A 56 -11.42 8.69 -0.13
CA ASN A 56 -11.85 10.03 -0.55
C ASN A 56 -13.34 10.06 -0.94
N GLY A 57 -13.98 8.90 -1.06
CA GLY A 57 -15.34 8.72 -1.53
C GLY A 57 -15.55 9.13 -2.99
N ILE A 58 -16.72 8.79 -3.52
CA ILE A 58 -17.08 9.03 -4.92
C ILE A 58 -18.44 9.71 -5.05
N ARG A 59 -18.67 10.36 -6.19
CA ARG A 59 -19.97 10.95 -6.56
C ARG A 59 -20.56 10.15 -7.71
N VAL A 60 -21.73 9.56 -7.47
CA VAL A 60 -22.37 8.68 -8.46
C VAL A 60 -23.82 9.13 -8.66
N PRO A 61 -24.24 9.43 -9.89
CA PRO A 61 -25.64 9.78 -10.15
C PRO A 61 -26.58 8.62 -9.78
N PHE A 62 -27.80 8.97 -9.37
CA PHE A 62 -28.83 7.98 -9.03
C PHE A 62 -29.09 7.01 -10.21
N GLY A 63 -29.02 5.70 -9.96
CA GLY A 63 -29.28 4.67 -10.97
C GLY A 63 -28.11 4.43 -11.91
N ARG A 64 -26.92 4.96 -11.60
CA ARG A 64 -25.70 4.82 -12.41
C ARG A 64 -24.60 4.08 -11.66
N SER A 65 -23.57 3.72 -12.41
CA SER A 65 -22.39 3.05 -11.90
C SER A 65 -21.13 3.75 -12.38
N VAL A 66 -20.09 3.73 -11.55
CA VAL A 66 -18.75 4.20 -11.89
C VAL A 66 -17.72 3.19 -11.38
N PHE A 67 -16.58 3.11 -12.06
CA PHE A 67 -15.44 2.38 -11.55
C PHE A 67 -14.70 3.22 -10.51
N ILE A 68 -14.09 2.54 -9.54
CA ILE A 68 -13.29 3.15 -8.47
C ILE A 68 -11.89 3.40 -8.99
N ASP A 69 -11.38 4.62 -8.78
CA ASP A 69 -10.00 4.98 -9.06
C ASP A 69 -9.08 4.59 -7.88
N PRO A 70 -8.08 3.69 -8.08
CA PRO A 70 -7.17 3.26 -7.01
C PRO A 70 -6.21 4.37 -6.53
N ILE A 71 -6.12 5.49 -7.25
CA ILE A 71 -5.25 6.63 -6.92
C ILE A 71 -6.06 7.74 -6.25
N ASN A 72 -7.29 7.98 -6.73
CA ASN A 72 -8.07 9.15 -6.33
C ASN A 72 -9.23 8.84 -5.38
N ASP A 73 -9.80 7.64 -5.42
CA ASP A 73 -11.04 7.33 -4.69
C ASP A 73 -10.77 6.46 -3.46
N LEU A 74 -10.06 5.34 -3.63
CA LEU A 74 -9.74 4.40 -2.56
C LEU A 74 -8.28 3.96 -2.70
N VAL A 75 -7.40 4.53 -1.87
CA VAL A 75 -5.96 4.25 -1.87
C VAL A 75 -5.63 3.28 -0.77
N ILE A 76 -5.04 2.14 -1.13
CA ILE A 76 -4.59 1.11 -0.18
C ILE A 76 -3.11 0.86 -0.43
N GLN A 77 -2.29 1.07 0.59
CA GLN A 77 -0.85 0.79 0.54
C GLN A 77 -0.52 -0.47 1.32
N VAL A 78 0.21 -1.39 0.69
CA VAL A 78 0.63 -2.68 1.24
C VAL A 78 2.13 -2.85 1.05
N GLN A 79 2.79 -3.63 1.91
CA GLN A 79 4.21 -3.91 1.73
C GLN A 79 4.43 -4.92 0.60
N PRO A 80 5.54 -4.81 -0.17
CA PRO A 80 5.88 -5.79 -1.19
C PRO A 80 5.99 -7.20 -0.61
N GLY A 81 5.25 -8.15 -1.19
CA GLY A 81 5.24 -9.55 -0.75
C GLY A 81 4.05 -9.93 0.14
N ASP A 82 3.27 -8.96 0.62
CA ASP A 82 2.06 -9.23 1.39
C ASP A 82 0.90 -9.65 0.48
N ARG A 83 0.12 -10.63 0.94
CA ARG A 83 -1.12 -11.05 0.26
C ARG A 83 -2.30 -10.32 0.90
N CYS A 84 -2.70 -9.21 0.28
CA CYS A 84 -3.80 -8.36 0.76
C CYS A 84 -5.05 -8.50 -0.12
N SER A 85 -6.24 -8.56 0.50
CA SER A 85 -7.50 -8.56 -0.22
C SER A 85 -8.59 -7.83 0.54
N VAL A 86 -9.29 -6.92 -0.13
CA VAL A 86 -10.44 -6.23 0.46
C VAL A 86 -11.70 -7.07 0.27
N THR A 87 -12.47 -7.23 1.33
CA THR A 87 -13.80 -7.83 1.33
C THR A 87 -14.84 -6.77 1.70
N VAL A 88 -15.86 -6.65 0.87
CA VAL A 88 -17.01 -5.78 1.08
C VAL A 88 -17.97 -6.50 2.02
N LEU A 89 -18.18 -5.94 3.20
CA LEU A 89 -19.09 -6.48 4.20
C LEU A 89 -20.54 -6.07 3.89
N ASP A 90 -21.47 -6.94 4.25
CA ASP A 90 -22.89 -6.63 4.19
C ASP A 90 -23.28 -5.76 5.40
N ASN A 91 -24.17 -4.80 5.15
CA ASN A 91 -24.82 -4.03 6.21
C ASN A 91 -26.03 -4.82 6.74
N ASP A 92 -26.61 -4.36 7.85
CA ASP A 92 -27.83 -4.97 8.41
C ASP A 92 -28.91 -5.06 7.31
N PRO A 93 -29.50 -6.25 7.08
CA PRO A 93 -30.46 -6.49 5.99
C PRO A 93 -31.70 -5.58 6.04
N LEU A 94 -32.06 -5.04 7.21
CA LEU A 94 -33.17 -4.10 7.36
C LEU A 94 -32.79 -2.64 7.03
N SER A 95 -31.50 -2.36 6.86
CA SER A 95 -30.95 -1.00 6.76
C SER A 95 -30.40 -0.62 5.38
N GLN A 96 -30.46 -1.51 4.37
CA GLN A 96 -29.73 -1.29 3.13
C GLN A 96 -30.56 -0.68 1.99
N ARG A 97 -30.09 0.47 1.47
CA ARG A 97 -29.99 0.80 0.03
C ARG A 97 -29.52 2.24 -0.12
N PRO A 98 -28.23 2.44 -0.38
CA PRO A 98 -27.95 3.06 -1.69
C PRO A 98 -26.95 2.42 -2.68
N GLY A 99 -26.44 1.21 -2.55
CA GLY A 99 -25.68 0.66 -3.68
C GLY A 99 -24.91 -0.60 -3.39
N GLN A 100 -24.00 -0.94 -4.30
CA GLN A 100 -23.12 -2.08 -4.14
C GLN A 100 -21.79 -1.87 -4.87
N LEU A 101 -20.71 -2.25 -4.19
CA LEU A 101 -19.42 -2.54 -4.81
C LEU A 101 -19.40 -3.96 -5.38
N SER A 102 -18.90 -4.07 -6.61
CA SER A 102 -18.64 -5.34 -7.28
C SER A 102 -17.22 -5.35 -7.85
N PRO A 103 -16.44 -6.42 -7.63
CA PRO A 103 -16.78 -7.62 -6.88
C PRO A 103 -16.82 -7.38 -5.37
N LYS A 104 -17.42 -8.32 -4.62
CA LYS A 104 -17.44 -8.29 -3.14
C LYS A 104 -16.09 -8.59 -2.51
N LYS A 105 -15.13 -9.13 -3.26
CA LYS A 105 -13.75 -9.35 -2.82
C LYS A 105 -12.81 -9.01 -3.97
N PHE A 106 -11.79 -8.19 -3.70
CA PHE A 106 -10.82 -7.73 -4.71
C PHE A 106 -9.42 -7.57 -4.09
N PRO A 107 -8.33 -7.63 -4.88
CA PRO A 107 -6.98 -7.39 -4.38
C PRO A 107 -6.80 -5.92 -3.95
N CYS A 108 -5.90 -5.66 -3.01
CA CYS A 108 -5.60 -4.29 -2.58
C CYS A 108 -4.97 -3.43 -3.70
N GLU A 109 -4.24 -4.08 -4.62
CA GLU A 109 -3.70 -3.49 -5.85
C GLU A 109 -4.67 -3.65 -7.03
N PHE A 110 -5.91 -3.16 -6.90
CA PHE A 110 -6.91 -3.24 -7.97
C PHE A 110 -6.68 -2.19 -9.06
N GLY A 111 -7.03 -2.52 -10.29
CA GLY A 111 -6.95 -1.62 -11.45
C GLY A 111 -8.18 -0.71 -11.63
N PRO A 112 -8.10 0.28 -12.54
CA PRO A 112 -9.12 1.32 -12.72
C PRO A 112 -10.49 0.82 -13.23
N ASN A 113 -10.64 -0.46 -13.58
CA ASN A 113 -11.91 -1.06 -14.01
C ASN A 113 -12.26 -2.34 -13.23
N ASP A 114 -11.52 -2.63 -12.16
CA ASP A 114 -11.67 -3.89 -11.43
C ASP A 114 -12.79 -3.83 -10.41
N VAL A 115 -13.00 -2.64 -9.82
CA VAL A 115 -13.99 -2.40 -8.78
C VAL A 115 -14.99 -1.35 -9.27
N LYS A 116 -16.28 -1.69 -9.21
CA LYS A 116 -17.38 -0.83 -9.66
C LYS A 116 -18.38 -0.61 -8.55
N TYR A 117 -18.70 0.64 -8.28
CA TYR A 117 -19.86 0.99 -7.47
C TYR A 117 -21.08 1.21 -8.36
N SER A 118 -22.20 0.60 -7.98
CA SER A 118 -23.50 0.79 -8.65
C SER A 118 -24.52 1.36 -7.66
N HIS A 119 -25.01 2.56 -7.94
CA HIS A 119 -26.01 3.23 -7.13
C HIS A 119 -27.42 2.83 -7.57
N PHE A 120 -28.21 2.20 -6.70
CA PHE A 120 -29.51 1.60 -7.09
C PHE A 120 -30.69 2.60 -7.26
N GLY A 121 -30.43 3.89 -7.10
CA GLY A 121 -31.38 4.96 -7.44
C GLY A 121 -32.22 5.47 -6.28
N SER A 122 -31.99 4.97 -5.06
CA SER A 122 -32.62 5.52 -3.86
C SER A 122 -32.19 6.98 -3.63
N ARG A 123 -33.10 7.84 -3.17
CA ARG A 123 -32.75 9.21 -2.76
C ARG A 123 -32.44 9.33 -1.26
N SER A 124 -32.71 8.28 -0.49
CA SER A 124 -32.52 8.22 0.95
C SER A 124 -31.86 6.90 1.34
N PRO A 125 -30.83 6.90 2.19
CA PRO A 125 -30.12 8.08 2.69
C PRO A 125 -29.38 8.86 1.57
N PRO A 126 -29.05 10.15 1.78
CA PRO A 126 -28.37 10.98 0.76
C PRO A 126 -26.91 10.60 0.53
N ARG A 127 -26.33 9.75 1.40
CA ARG A 127 -24.99 9.18 1.29
C ARG A 127 -25.07 7.69 1.55
N ASP A 128 -24.30 6.92 0.78
CA ASP A 128 -24.08 5.50 1.03
C ASP A 128 -22.79 5.31 1.83
N SER A 129 -22.75 4.27 2.66
CA SER A 129 -21.56 3.87 3.42
C SER A 129 -21.37 2.37 3.25
N VAL A 130 -20.29 2.02 2.56
CA VAL A 130 -19.91 0.63 2.29
C VAL A 130 -18.82 0.22 3.29
N ARG A 131 -19.02 -0.90 3.97
CA ARG A 131 -18.07 -1.42 4.95
C ARG A 131 -17.05 -2.31 4.24
N LEU A 132 -15.77 -2.06 4.49
CA LEU A 132 -14.65 -2.80 3.92
C LEU A 132 -13.86 -3.48 5.04
N GLN A 133 -13.29 -4.64 4.74
CA GLN A 133 -12.38 -5.40 5.60
C GLN A 133 -11.17 -5.83 4.76
N LEU A 134 -9.95 -5.71 5.30
CA LEU A 134 -8.70 -6.12 4.67
C LEU A 134 -8.21 -7.50 5.13
#